data_AF-A0A2V6CPG1-F1
#
_entry.id   AF-A0A2V6CPG1-F1
#
_cell.length_a   1.000
_cell.length_b   1.000
_cell.length_c   1.000
_cell.angle_alpha   90.00
_cell.angle_beta   90.00
_cell.angle_gamma   90.00
#
_symmetry.space_group_name_H-M   'P 1'
#
loop_
_entity.id
_entity.type
_entity.pdbx_description
1 polymer ?
#
loop_
_entity_poly.entity_id
_entity_poly.type
_entity_poly.pdbx_seq_one_letter_code
_entity_poly.pdbx_strand_id
1 'polypeptide(L)'
;MTRQIVDPLSRVILAAIIMTVGCQVSGATIGAKSASLGDVESAIGSAHEGDTVIVPAGTASWTSTLVITKGITLKGATSIGGSISSPVVTDETIILDELPRRSPQNRPGRQKRSPGAQQRSLEEEQPLPERQQGQPKGDEGFRGGGFALGQGRMGTAQGGGDGPHMGRMPAIINAMLKPTQSFRLSGFTFRYGSATTHADNGGVHLTGSCPSARIDHCHFDQLYANPFIMTRGQIYGVVDHCVFDERPRSLTFPHPWRWILG
;
A
#
# COMPACT_ATOMS: atom_id res chain seq x y z
N MET A 1 -6.58 -22.17 -83.07
CA MET A 1 -7.54 -21.73 -82.04
C MET A 1 -7.14 -22.37 -80.72
N THR A 2 -6.84 -21.50 -79.76
CA THR A 2 -5.92 -21.67 -78.63
C THR A 2 -6.62 -22.34 -77.44
N ARG A 3 -6.10 -23.49 -76.97
CA ARG A 3 -6.55 -24.11 -75.71
C ARG A 3 -6.00 -23.28 -74.54
N GLN A 4 -6.88 -22.66 -73.77
CA GLN A 4 -6.54 -21.99 -72.51
C GLN A 4 -6.21 -23.06 -71.46
N ILE A 5 -4.98 -23.01 -70.98
CA ILE A 5 -4.47 -23.70 -69.80
C ILE A 5 -4.97 -22.90 -68.60
N VAL A 6 -5.74 -23.51 -67.71
CA VAL A 6 -6.03 -22.93 -66.38
C VAL A 6 -5.18 -23.67 -65.36
N ASP A 7 -4.25 -22.93 -64.76
CA ASP A 7 -3.20 -23.41 -63.85
C ASP A 7 -3.77 -23.92 -62.50
N PRO A 8 -3.10 -24.89 -61.83
CA PRO A 8 -3.55 -25.49 -60.57
C PRO A 8 -3.31 -24.61 -59.33
N LEU A 9 -3.19 -23.29 -59.50
CA LEU A 9 -2.75 -22.38 -58.45
C LEU A 9 -3.89 -21.60 -57.79
N SER A 10 -5.02 -22.25 -57.49
CA SER A 10 -6.21 -21.54 -56.95
C SER A 10 -6.96 -22.25 -55.83
N ARG A 11 -6.33 -23.21 -55.12
CA ARG A 11 -7.00 -23.95 -54.02
C ARG A 11 -6.12 -24.31 -52.82
N VAL A 12 -5.15 -23.47 -52.44
CA VAL A 12 -4.49 -23.61 -51.13
C VAL A 12 -4.32 -22.24 -50.48
N ILE A 13 -5.43 -21.50 -50.34
CA ILE A 13 -5.57 -20.50 -49.27
C ILE A 13 -6.74 -20.98 -48.42
N LEU A 14 -6.52 -22.06 -47.67
CA LEU A 14 -7.32 -22.31 -46.49
C LEU A 14 -6.49 -21.80 -45.32
N ALA A 15 -6.89 -20.62 -44.86
CA ALA A 15 -6.36 -19.96 -43.69
C ALA A 15 -6.20 -20.99 -42.56
N ALA A 16 -4.95 -21.25 -42.16
CA ALA A 16 -4.67 -21.72 -40.82
C ALA A 16 -5.06 -20.58 -39.87
N ILE A 17 -6.36 -20.47 -39.59
CA ILE A 17 -6.86 -19.74 -38.44
C ILE A 17 -6.28 -20.50 -37.26
N ILE A 18 -5.17 -19.98 -36.75
CA ILE A 18 -4.72 -20.27 -35.40
C ILE A 18 -5.88 -19.84 -34.51
N MET A 19 -6.75 -20.79 -34.18
CA MET A 19 -7.58 -20.73 -32.98
C MET A 19 -6.59 -20.71 -31.83
N THR A 20 -6.06 -19.52 -31.53
CA THR A 20 -5.54 -19.20 -30.22
C THR A 20 -6.74 -19.39 -29.31
N VAL A 21 -6.88 -20.61 -28.79
CA VAL A 21 -7.61 -20.85 -27.55
C VAL A 21 -6.91 -19.93 -26.57
N GLY A 22 -7.49 -18.75 -26.37
CA GLY A 22 -7.25 -17.96 -25.19
C GLY A 22 -7.69 -18.85 -24.04
N CYS A 23 -6.79 -19.72 -23.59
CA CYS A 23 -6.92 -20.40 -22.32
C CYS A 23 -7.02 -19.24 -21.33
N GLN A 24 -8.25 -18.93 -20.94
CA GLN A 24 -8.46 -18.18 -19.73
C GLN A 24 -7.88 -19.10 -18.66
N VAL A 25 -6.63 -18.85 -18.28
CA VAL A 25 -6.04 -19.46 -17.10
C VAL A 25 -6.84 -18.89 -15.95
N SER A 26 -7.98 -19.53 -15.64
CA SER A 26 -8.63 -19.33 -14.37
C SER A 26 -7.63 -19.87 -13.36
N GLY A 27 -7.11 -19.00 -12.51
CA GLY A 27 -6.26 -19.43 -11.41
C GLY A 27 -7.00 -20.45 -10.54
N ALA A 28 -6.23 -21.33 -9.91
CA ALA A 28 -6.75 -22.32 -8.99
C ALA A 28 -7.44 -21.63 -7.80
N THR A 29 -8.41 -22.33 -7.21
CA THR A 29 -9.04 -21.91 -5.95
C THR A 29 -8.44 -22.70 -4.80
N ILE A 30 -7.89 -22.00 -3.81
CA ILE A 30 -7.24 -22.60 -2.64
C ILE A 30 -7.94 -22.10 -1.38
N GLY A 31 -8.48 -23.02 -0.60
CA GLY A 31 -9.12 -22.69 0.68
C GLY A 31 -8.10 -22.61 1.81
N ALA A 32 -8.10 -21.50 2.55
CA ALA A 32 -7.49 -21.46 3.88
C ALA A 32 -8.33 -22.30 4.85
N LYS A 33 -7.69 -22.95 5.81
CA LYS A 33 -8.39 -23.78 6.81
C LYS A 33 -9.25 -22.95 7.76
N SER A 34 -8.81 -21.73 8.06
CA SER A 34 -9.52 -20.77 8.90
C SER A 34 -9.10 -19.33 8.54
N ALA A 35 -9.70 -18.33 9.18
CA ALA A 35 -9.29 -16.93 9.09
C ALA A 35 -8.00 -16.60 9.87
N SER A 36 -7.41 -17.59 10.58
CA SER A 36 -6.15 -17.38 11.30
C SER A 36 -5.03 -16.97 10.33
N LEU A 37 -4.15 -16.07 10.77
CA LEU A 37 -3.07 -15.54 9.92
C LEU A 37 -2.23 -16.67 9.31
N GLY A 38 -1.84 -17.67 10.11
CA GLY A 38 -1.01 -18.78 9.66
C GLY A 38 -1.68 -19.69 8.62
N ASP A 39 -2.99 -19.90 8.71
CA ASP A 39 -3.73 -20.69 7.71
C ASP A 39 -3.87 -19.92 6.39
N VAL A 40 -4.10 -18.61 6.47
CA VAL A 40 -4.16 -17.73 5.30
C VAL A 40 -2.80 -17.65 4.62
N GLU A 41 -1.72 -17.47 5.37
CA GLU A 41 -0.34 -17.48 4.86
C GLU A 41 0.01 -18.82 4.19
N SER A 42 -0.41 -19.95 4.78
CA SER A 42 -0.19 -21.28 4.20
C SER A 42 -0.92 -21.46 2.86
N ALA A 43 -2.16 -20.96 2.77
CA ALA A 43 -2.94 -20.98 1.53
C ALA A 43 -2.31 -20.08 0.46
N ILE A 44 -1.89 -18.87 0.82
CA ILE A 44 -1.17 -17.94 -0.09
C ILE A 44 0.18 -18.53 -0.52
N GLY A 45 0.88 -19.22 0.38
CA GLY A 45 2.11 -19.95 0.08
C GLY A 45 1.92 -20.97 -1.04
N SER A 46 0.78 -21.67 -1.03
CA SER A 46 0.40 -22.67 -2.03
C SER A 46 -0.15 -22.08 -3.34
N ALA A 47 -0.60 -20.83 -3.30
CA ALA A 47 -1.17 -20.13 -4.46
C ALA A 47 -0.10 -19.67 -5.46
N HIS A 48 -0.47 -19.64 -6.73
CA HIS A 48 0.31 -19.02 -7.81
C HIS A 48 -0.32 -17.68 -8.22
N GLU A 49 0.40 -16.95 -9.08
CA GLU A 49 -0.11 -15.71 -9.68
C GLU A 49 -1.43 -15.99 -10.43
N GLY A 50 -2.45 -15.18 -10.16
CA GLY A 50 -3.80 -15.32 -10.73
C GLY A 50 -4.75 -16.21 -9.92
N ASP A 51 -4.27 -16.95 -8.92
CA ASP A 51 -5.11 -17.83 -8.09
C ASP A 51 -6.06 -17.06 -7.17
N THR A 52 -7.11 -17.75 -6.72
CA THR A 52 -8.04 -17.27 -5.70
C THR A 52 -7.80 -18.01 -4.39
N VAL A 53 -7.49 -17.27 -3.34
CA VAL A 53 -7.44 -17.79 -1.97
C VAL A 53 -8.75 -17.46 -1.27
N ILE A 54 -9.49 -18.49 -0.89
CA ILE A 54 -10.75 -18.35 -0.13
C ILE A 54 -10.46 -18.49 1.35
N VAL A 55 -10.86 -17.49 2.14
CA VAL A 55 -10.81 -17.51 3.60
C VAL A 55 -12.23 -17.75 4.12
N PRO A 56 -12.46 -18.81 4.92
CA PRO A 56 -13.80 -19.11 5.41
C PRO A 56 -14.30 -18.05 6.39
N ALA A 57 -15.60 -18.09 6.70
CA ALA A 57 -16.19 -17.32 7.78
C ALA A 57 -15.52 -17.67 9.12
N GLY A 58 -15.35 -16.66 9.98
CA GLY A 58 -14.70 -16.78 11.27
C GLY A 58 -14.05 -15.47 11.69
N THR A 59 -13.79 -15.36 12.99
CA THR A 59 -13.09 -14.22 13.58
C THR A 59 -11.66 -14.61 13.94
N ALA A 60 -10.68 -13.81 13.52
CA ALA A 60 -9.28 -14.04 13.83
C ALA A 60 -8.58 -12.77 14.31
N SER A 61 -7.75 -12.91 15.34
CA SER A 61 -6.88 -11.86 15.85
C SER A 61 -5.53 -11.92 15.16
N TRP A 62 -5.16 -10.87 14.44
CA TRP A 62 -3.88 -10.79 13.75
C TRP A 62 -2.91 -9.90 14.52
N THR A 63 -1.85 -10.52 15.05
CA THR A 63 -0.77 -9.85 15.79
C THR A 63 0.43 -9.51 14.91
N SER A 64 0.34 -9.80 13.61
CA SER A 64 1.40 -9.57 12.63
C SER A 64 0.79 -9.22 11.27
N THR A 65 1.57 -8.53 10.44
CA THR A 65 1.15 -8.10 9.11
C THR A 65 1.10 -9.30 8.16
N LEU A 66 -0.02 -9.48 7.47
CA LEU A 66 -0.08 -10.39 6.32
C LEU A 66 0.65 -9.73 5.13
N VAL A 67 1.73 -10.36 4.67
CA VAL A 67 2.49 -9.88 3.50
C VAL A 67 2.11 -10.67 2.26
N ILE A 68 1.67 -9.97 1.21
CA ILE A 68 1.25 -10.56 -0.06
C ILE A 68 2.15 -10.04 -1.17
N THR A 69 2.91 -10.92 -1.83
CA THR A 69 3.81 -10.57 -2.94
C THR A 69 3.33 -11.08 -4.30
N LYS A 70 2.21 -11.83 -4.30
CA LYS A 70 1.59 -12.46 -5.47
C LYS A 70 0.34 -11.68 -5.87
N GLY A 71 0.10 -11.55 -7.16
CA GLY A 71 -1.14 -11.05 -7.76
C GLY A 71 -2.24 -12.11 -7.67
N ILE A 72 -2.87 -12.21 -6.51
CA ILE A 72 -3.97 -13.15 -6.24
C ILE A 72 -5.27 -12.42 -5.95
N THR A 73 -6.38 -13.16 -6.01
CA THR A 73 -7.63 -12.77 -5.38
C THR A 73 -7.70 -13.35 -3.97
N LEU A 74 -7.65 -12.51 -2.94
CA LEU A 74 -7.91 -12.91 -1.56
C LEU A 74 -9.37 -12.60 -1.24
N LYS A 75 -10.18 -13.64 -1.00
CA LYS A 75 -11.62 -13.54 -0.84
C LYS A 75 -12.09 -14.12 0.49
N GLY A 76 -12.68 -13.29 1.35
CA GLY A 76 -13.41 -13.72 2.53
C GLY A 76 -14.91 -13.90 2.26
N ALA A 77 -15.67 -14.15 3.32
CA ALA A 77 -17.10 -14.41 3.28
C ALA A 77 -17.98 -13.18 3.58
N THR A 78 -17.42 -12.08 4.14
CA THR A 78 -18.21 -10.87 4.42
C THR A 78 -18.90 -10.38 3.16
N SER A 79 -20.17 -10.01 3.27
CA SER A 79 -20.96 -9.48 2.16
C SER A 79 -21.54 -8.11 2.50
N ILE A 80 -21.62 -7.25 1.48
CA ILE A 80 -22.18 -5.92 1.57
C ILE A 80 -23.29 -5.82 0.52
N GLY A 81 -24.50 -5.57 1.00
CA GLY A 81 -25.67 -5.35 0.17
C GLY A 81 -26.39 -4.06 0.56
N GLY A 82 -27.66 -3.93 0.17
CA GLY A 82 -28.43 -2.72 0.40
C GLY A 82 -28.13 -1.61 -0.61
N SER A 83 -28.50 -0.38 -0.27
CA SER A 83 -28.26 0.79 -1.12
C SER A 83 -27.07 1.60 -0.59
N ILE A 84 -26.47 2.45 -1.43
CA ILE A 84 -25.34 3.31 -1.04
C ILE A 84 -25.61 4.22 0.17
N SER A 85 -26.88 4.56 0.44
CA SER A 85 -27.31 5.39 1.57
C SER A 85 -27.66 4.60 2.84
N SER A 86 -27.82 3.28 2.73
CA SER A 86 -28.13 2.38 3.82
C SER A 86 -27.55 1.00 3.50
N PRO A 87 -26.22 0.87 3.58
CA PRO A 87 -25.57 -0.39 3.31
C PRO A 87 -25.93 -1.40 4.40
N VAL A 88 -26.11 -2.65 3.98
CA VAL A 88 -26.32 -3.79 4.88
C VAL A 88 -25.06 -4.62 4.84
N VAL A 89 -24.32 -4.64 5.95
CA VAL A 89 -23.11 -5.45 6.08
C VAL A 89 -23.43 -6.72 6.85
N THR A 90 -23.06 -7.87 6.27
CA THR A 90 -23.03 -9.15 6.96
C THR A 90 -21.58 -9.54 7.19
N ASP A 91 -21.09 -9.27 8.40
CA ASP A 91 -19.71 -9.58 8.80
C ASP A 91 -19.55 -11.10 9.01
N GLU A 92 -18.78 -11.76 8.16
CA GLU A 92 -18.53 -13.21 8.28
C GLU A 92 -17.04 -13.53 8.45
N THR A 93 -16.15 -12.94 7.65
CA THR A 93 -14.69 -13.08 7.82
C THR A 93 -14.14 -11.83 8.49
N ILE A 94 -13.98 -11.90 9.81
CA ILE A 94 -13.65 -10.75 10.67
C ILE A 94 -12.20 -10.84 11.12
N ILE A 95 -11.40 -9.83 10.77
CA ILE A 95 -10.01 -9.69 11.19
C ILE A 95 -9.92 -8.60 12.25
N LEU A 96 -9.54 -9.01 13.47
CA LEU A 96 -9.25 -8.11 14.57
C LEU A 96 -7.80 -7.64 14.50
N ASP A 97 -7.64 -6.32 14.50
CA ASP A 97 -6.36 -5.62 14.45
C ASP A 97 -5.65 -5.63 15.81
N GLU A 98 -4.78 -6.62 16.01
CA GLU A 98 -3.98 -6.83 17.23
C GLU A 98 -2.48 -6.59 17.01
N LEU A 99 -2.11 -5.87 15.95
CA LEU A 99 -0.70 -5.63 15.65
C LEU A 99 -0.06 -4.73 16.74
N PRO A 100 1.14 -5.09 17.25
CA PRO A 100 1.80 -4.30 18.27
C PRO A 100 2.22 -2.94 17.70
N ARG A 101 1.62 -1.88 18.24
CA ARG A 101 1.91 -0.49 17.84
C ARG A 101 2.54 0.27 18.99
N ARG A 102 3.65 0.95 18.71
CA ARG A 102 4.29 1.84 19.69
C ARG A 102 3.46 3.11 19.79
N SER A 103 3.05 3.48 21.00
CA SER A 103 2.34 4.75 21.22
C SER A 103 3.14 5.91 20.61
N PRO A 104 2.47 6.91 19.98
CA PRO A 104 3.15 8.07 19.38
C PRO A 104 4.12 8.80 20.33
N GLN A 105 3.92 8.64 21.64
CA GLN A 105 4.75 9.16 22.71
C GLN A 105 6.19 8.60 22.73
N ASN A 106 6.42 7.38 22.23
CA ASN A 106 7.69 6.68 22.33
C ASN A 106 8.48 6.66 21.00
N ARG A 107 8.27 7.68 20.15
CA ARG A 107 9.14 7.94 18.98
C ARG A 107 10.46 8.55 19.49
N PRO A 108 11.62 7.89 19.32
CA PRO A 108 12.91 8.53 19.57
C PRO A 108 13.07 9.64 18.53
N GLY A 109 12.99 10.90 18.97
CA GLY A 109 13.12 12.07 18.11
C GLY A 109 12.17 13.22 18.44
N ARG A 110 11.12 13.01 19.23
CA ARG A 110 10.30 14.12 19.75
C ARG A 110 10.62 14.38 21.22
N GLN A 111 11.84 14.84 21.51
CA GLN A 111 12.09 15.50 22.79
C GLN A 111 11.15 16.71 22.87
N LYS A 112 10.15 16.62 23.76
CA LYS A 112 9.41 17.78 24.23
C LYS A 112 10.46 18.82 24.63
N ARG A 113 10.55 19.95 23.92
CA ARG A 113 11.12 21.15 24.52
C ARG A 113 10.20 21.47 25.70
N SER A 114 10.66 21.19 26.91
CA SER A 114 9.96 21.58 28.13
C SER A 114 9.72 23.09 28.10
N PRO A 115 8.51 23.59 28.43
CA PRO A 115 8.33 25.01 28.65
C PRO A 115 8.94 25.36 30.02
N GLY A 116 10.22 25.71 30.00
CA GLY A 116 10.97 26.13 31.19
C GLY A 116 11.48 27.56 31.02
N ALA A 117 10.84 28.47 31.75
CA ALA A 117 11.33 29.78 32.19
C ALA A 117 11.73 30.82 31.12
N GLN A 118 10.82 31.77 30.88
CA GLN A 118 11.21 33.19 30.94
C GLN A 118 9.98 34.03 31.31
N GLN A 119 9.74 34.20 32.60
CA GLN A 119 9.00 35.36 33.09
C GLN A 119 9.84 36.58 32.74
N ARG A 120 9.30 37.48 31.91
CA ARG A 120 9.79 38.86 31.84
C ARG A 120 8.57 39.77 31.87
N SER A 121 8.52 40.54 32.94
CA SER A 121 7.52 41.53 33.34
C SER A 121 7.35 42.65 32.30
N LEU A 122 6.17 43.23 32.34
CA LEU A 122 5.68 44.37 31.57
C LEU A 122 6.57 45.61 31.80
N GLU A 123 6.97 46.30 30.73
CA GLU A 123 7.13 47.77 30.70
C GLU A 123 7.29 48.28 29.23
N GLU A 124 6.26 49.04 28.85
CA GLU A 124 6.09 50.20 27.96
C GLU A 124 7.27 50.82 27.14
N GLU A 125 6.96 51.08 25.85
CA GLU A 125 7.29 52.22 24.96
C GLU A 125 8.67 52.53 24.27
N GLN A 126 8.61 52.47 22.91
CA GLN A 126 9.11 53.39 21.83
C GLN A 126 10.63 53.67 21.58
N PRO A 127 11.05 54.25 20.42
CA PRO A 127 10.94 53.81 19.02
C PRO A 127 12.31 53.70 18.28
N LEU A 128 12.32 53.17 17.04
CA LEU A 128 13.49 52.85 16.18
C LEU A 128 14.43 54.04 15.83
N PRO A 129 15.76 53.78 15.66
CA PRO A 129 16.59 54.58 14.75
C PRO A 129 17.28 53.75 13.64
N GLU A 130 16.96 54.16 12.41
CA GLU A 130 17.79 54.46 11.24
C GLU A 130 18.98 53.59 10.79
N ARG A 131 18.96 53.24 9.48
CA ARG A 131 20.01 52.53 8.75
C ARG A 131 21.26 53.38 8.54
N GLN A 132 22.44 52.77 8.63
CA GLN A 132 23.60 53.20 7.84
C GLN A 132 24.37 52.01 7.23
N GLN A 133 24.79 52.23 5.98
CA GLN A 133 25.49 51.34 5.06
C GLN A 133 26.99 51.27 5.38
N GLY A 134 27.66 50.16 5.01
CA GLY A 134 29.13 50.05 5.02
C GLY A 134 29.63 48.78 4.30
N GLN A 135 30.37 48.98 3.23
CA GLN A 135 30.78 48.09 2.13
C GLN A 135 32.03 47.22 2.46
N PRO A 136 32.33 46.13 1.72
CA PRO A 136 33.35 45.14 2.10
C PRO A 136 34.75 45.48 1.58
N LYS A 137 35.79 44.97 2.25
CA LYS A 137 37.18 45.02 1.79
C LYS A 137 37.75 43.60 1.74
N GLY A 138 38.23 43.22 0.57
CA GLY A 138 38.83 41.93 0.30
C GLY A 138 40.34 41.90 0.53
N ASP A 139 40.82 40.66 0.42
CA ASP A 139 42.04 40.23 -0.28
C ASP A 139 43.26 39.79 0.55
N GLU A 140 43.72 38.61 0.15
CA GLU A 140 45.09 38.06 0.11
C GLU A 140 45.49 36.95 1.10
N GLY A 141 46.02 35.86 0.52
CA GLY A 141 46.22 34.56 1.13
C GLY A 141 47.68 34.15 1.36
N PHE A 142 47.89 32.93 1.86
CA PHE A 142 49.18 32.24 1.83
C PHE A 142 49.03 30.70 1.96
N ARG A 143 50.01 29.99 1.38
CA ARG A 143 50.07 28.58 0.91
C ARG A 143 50.36 27.50 1.97
N GLY A 144 50.07 26.23 1.63
CA GLY A 144 50.98 25.10 1.91
C GLY A 144 50.40 23.66 1.95
N GLY A 145 50.67 22.84 0.89
CA GLY A 145 50.87 21.36 0.79
C GLY A 145 49.91 20.34 1.46
N GLY A 146 49.60 19.14 0.95
CA GLY A 146 50.02 18.34 -0.20
C GLY A 146 49.67 16.84 0.05
N PHE A 147 49.30 16.12 -1.04
CA PHE A 147 49.37 14.66 -1.29
C PHE A 147 48.46 13.66 -0.53
N ALA A 148 47.57 12.96 -1.26
CA ALA A 148 47.72 11.52 -1.55
C ALA A 148 46.57 10.98 -2.44
N LEU A 149 46.96 10.24 -3.48
CA LEU A 149 46.11 9.47 -4.40
C LEU A 149 45.67 8.15 -3.76
N GLY A 150 44.42 7.74 -4.00
CA GLY A 150 43.92 6.40 -3.70
C GLY A 150 42.75 6.04 -4.61
N GLN A 151 43.03 5.29 -5.67
CA GLN A 151 42.06 4.62 -6.53
C GLN A 151 41.24 3.60 -5.72
N GLY A 152 39.90 3.66 -5.84
CA GLY A 152 38.95 2.69 -5.31
C GLY A 152 37.99 2.22 -6.40
N ARG A 153 38.26 1.01 -6.89
CA ARG A 153 37.63 0.23 -7.95
C ARG A 153 36.14 -0.09 -7.70
N MET A 154 35.42 -0.24 -8.82
CA MET A 154 34.06 -0.78 -9.00
C MET A 154 33.58 -1.77 -7.93
N GLY A 155 32.38 -1.52 -7.40
CA GLY A 155 31.54 -2.50 -6.72
C GLY A 155 30.08 -2.17 -7.01
N THR A 156 29.48 -2.90 -7.95
CA THR A 156 28.02 -3.02 -8.06
C THR A 156 27.49 -3.67 -6.78
N ALA A 157 26.74 -2.93 -5.97
CA ALA A 157 25.90 -3.49 -4.90
C ALA A 157 24.47 -3.03 -5.21
N GLN A 158 23.65 -3.85 -5.88
CA GLN A 158 22.96 -5.02 -5.31
C GLN A 158 21.86 -4.56 -4.35
N GLY A 159 20.61 -4.88 -4.72
CA GLY A 159 19.44 -4.53 -3.94
C GLY A 159 19.53 -4.98 -2.49
N GLY A 160 19.05 -4.12 -1.60
CA GLY A 160 18.60 -4.47 -0.25
C GLY A 160 17.23 -3.81 -0.08
N GLY A 161 16.15 -4.54 0.18
CA GLY A 161 16.09 -5.57 1.21
C GLY A 161 15.76 -4.85 2.51
N ASP A 162 14.52 -5.03 2.96
CA ASP A 162 13.90 -4.43 4.14
C ASP A 162 14.85 -4.30 5.35
N GLY A 163 15.03 -3.06 5.81
CA GLY A 163 15.60 -2.78 7.13
C GLY A 163 14.53 -2.88 8.23
N PRO A 164 14.91 -3.24 9.48
CA PRO A 164 13.96 -3.50 10.55
C PRO A 164 13.30 -2.20 11.03
N HIS A 165 11.99 -2.07 10.80
CA HIS A 165 10.99 -1.27 11.52
C HIS A 165 11.47 -0.05 12.35
N MET A 166 12.23 0.88 11.77
CA MET A 166 12.48 2.17 12.41
C MET A 166 11.33 3.13 12.11
N GLY A 167 10.38 3.19 13.05
CA GLY A 167 9.49 4.33 13.27
C GLY A 167 8.14 4.36 12.53
N ARG A 168 7.85 3.39 11.67
CA ARG A 168 6.57 3.29 10.93
C ARG A 168 5.71 2.17 11.51
N MET A 169 4.45 2.46 11.81
CA MET A 169 3.52 1.49 12.38
C MET A 169 3.04 0.47 11.32
N PRO A 170 2.84 -0.81 11.67
CA PRO A 170 2.50 -1.86 10.71
C PRO A 170 1.04 -1.77 10.23
N ALA A 171 0.80 -2.20 8.99
CA ALA A 171 -0.53 -2.41 8.41
C ALA A 171 -1.02 -3.85 8.68
N ILE A 172 -2.34 -4.08 8.66
CA ILE A 172 -2.91 -5.42 8.81
C ILE A 172 -2.53 -6.28 7.60
N ILE A 173 -2.69 -5.72 6.40
CA ILE A 173 -2.26 -6.32 5.13
C ILE A 173 -1.25 -5.39 4.46
N ASN A 174 -0.14 -5.94 4.00
CA ASN A 174 0.82 -5.28 3.12
C ASN A 174 0.96 -6.07 1.82
N ALA A 175 0.35 -5.58 0.74
CA ALA A 175 0.48 -6.16 -0.59
C ALA A 175 1.56 -5.42 -1.39
N MET A 176 2.60 -6.14 -1.80
CA MET A 176 3.75 -5.64 -2.57
C MET A 176 3.62 -6.12 -4.02
N LEU A 177 3.08 -5.26 -4.87
CA LEU A 177 2.60 -5.63 -6.20
C LEU A 177 3.55 -5.17 -7.32
N LYS A 178 3.59 -5.95 -8.40
CA LYS A 178 4.43 -5.76 -9.59
C LYS A 178 3.58 -5.46 -10.84
N PRO A 179 4.16 -4.83 -11.89
CA PRO A 179 3.37 -4.31 -13.02
C PRO A 179 2.56 -5.34 -13.81
N THR A 180 2.94 -6.62 -13.76
CA THR A 180 2.25 -7.72 -14.45
C THR A 180 1.18 -8.40 -13.61
N GLN A 181 1.05 -8.01 -12.34
CA GLN A 181 0.14 -8.64 -11.39
C GLN A 181 -1.21 -7.93 -11.38
N SER A 182 -2.26 -8.70 -11.07
CA SER A 182 -3.54 -8.16 -10.65
C SER A 182 -3.84 -8.65 -9.24
N PHE A 183 -4.33 -7.76 -8.39
CA PHE A 183 -4.64 -8.06 -7.00
C PHE A 183 -6.10 -7.72 -6.71
N ARG A 184 -6.79 -8.58 -5.97
CA ARG A 184 -8.13 -8.29 -5.47
C ARG A 184 -8.24 -8.69 -4.01
N LEU A 185 -8.67 -7.75 -3.17
CA LEU A 185 -9.08 -8.00 -1.80
C LEU A 185 -10.59 -7.86 -1.72
N SER A 186 -11.28 -8.93 -1.31
CA SER A 186 -12.74 -8.91 -1.26
C SER A 186 -13.33 -9.67 -0.09
N GLY A 187 -14.45 -9.20 0.46
CA GLY A 187 -15.24 -9.93 1.45
C GLY A 187 -14.61 -10.05 2.83
N PHE A 188 -13.93 -9.01 3.32
CA PHE A 188 -13.38 -8.97 4.67
C PHE A 188 -13.97 -7.86 5.52
N THR A 189 -14.15 -8.13 6.80
CA THR A 189 -14.37 -7.10 7.83
C THR A 189 -13.06 -6.89 8.59
N PHE A 190 -12.54 -5.67 8.57
CA PHE A 190 -11.40 -5.27 9.42
C PHE A 190 -11.94 -4.45 10.59
N ARG A 191 -11.78 -4.97 11.80
CA ARG A 191 -12.29 -4.35 13.02
C ARG A 191 -11.14 -4.09 13.99
N TYR A 192 -11.29 -3.06 14.82
CA TYR A 192 -10.33 -2.80 15.88
C TYR A 192 -10.16 -4.01 16.80
N GLY A 193 -8.92 -4.26 17.20
CA GLY A 193 -8.58 -5.10 18.34
C GLY A 193 -8.15 -4.24 19.54
N SER A 194 -7.18 -4.73 20.32
CA SER A 194 -6.57 -4.00 21.44
C SER A 194 -5.61 -2.88 20.99
N ALA A 195 -5.21 -2.84 19.72
CA ALA A 195 -4.27 -1.86 19.18
C ALA A 195 -4.91 -0.47 18.99
N THR A 196 -4.92 0.35 20.04
CA THR A 196 -5.59 1.67 20.08
C THR A 196 -4.76 2.86 19.58
N THR A 197 -3.59 2.61 19.00
CA THR A 197 -2.67 3.65 18.51
C THR A 197 -2.69 3.72 16.99
N HIS A 198 -2.48 4.92 16.43
CA HIS A 198 -2.64 5.18 15.00
C HIS A 198 -1.60 4.48 14.13
N ALA A 199 -2.02 3.62 13.20
CA ALA A 199 -1.11 3.08 12.19
C ALA A 199 -0.91 4.03 11.00
N ASP A 200 0.30 4.58 10.83
CA ASP A 200 0.64 5.53 9.76
C ASP A 200 0.71 4.90 8.34
N ASN A 201 0.86 3.57 8.23
CA ASN A 201 0.85 2.85 6.94
C ASN A 201 -0.56 2.37 6.54
N GLY A 202 -1.56 2.75 7.33
CA GLY A 202 -2.94 2.38 7.17
C GLY A 202 -3.29 0.92 7.48
N GLY A 203 -4.56 0.56 7.30
CA GLY A 203 -5.07 -0.78 7.59
C GLY A 203 -4.68 -1.78 6.51
N VAL A 204 -4.94 -1.43 5.26
CA VAL A 204 -4.50 -2.16 4.06
C VAL A 204 -3.52 -1.27 3.29
N HIS A 205 -2.29 -1.75 3.12
CA HIS A 205 -1.24 -1.02 2.41
C HIS A 205 -0.92 -1.73 1.10
N LEU A 206 -1.16 -1.04 -0.02
CA LEU A 206 -0.74 -1.49 -1.35
C LEU A 206 0.52 -0.74 -1.75
N THR A 207 1.57 -1.46 -2.12
CA THR A 207 2.86 -0.89 -2.51
C THR A 207 3.34 -1.41 -3.85
N GLY A 208 4.18 -0.65 -4.54
CA GLY A 208 4.80 -1.06 -5.80
C GLY A 208 4.14 -0.42 -7.03
N SER A 209 4.02 -1.18 -8.12
CA SER A 209 3.42 -0.71 -9.37
C SER A 209 2.49 -1.80 -9.87
N CYS A 210 1.19 -1.52 -9.98
CA CYS A 210 0.19 -2.49 -10.39
C CYS A 210 -0.93 -1.74 -11.12
N PRO A 211 -1.25 -2.11 -12.37
CA PRO A 211 -2.30 -1.45 -13.14
C PRO A 211 -3.72 -1.92 -12.75
N SER A 212 -3.85 -2.99 -11.95
CA SER A 212 -5.12 -3.66 -11.69
C SER A 212 -5.22 -4.17 -10.25
N ALA A 213 -5.42 -3.24 -9.30
CA ALA A 213 -5.76 -3.54 -7.92
C ALA A 213 -7.25 -3.28 -7.65
N ARG A 214 -7.95 -4.20 -6.99
CA ARG A 214 -9.34 -4.00 -6.56
C ARG A 214 -9.48 -4.26 -5.07
N ILE A 215 -10.19 -3.39 -4.38
CA ILE A 215 -10.64 -3.63 -3.01
C ILE A 215 -12.16 -3.48 -3.05
N ASP A 216 -12.89 -4.55 -2.76
CA ASP A 216 -14.34 -4.51 -2.85
C ASP A 216 -15.06 -5.37 -1.81
N HIS A 217 -16.32 -5.06 -1.49
CA HIS A 217 -17.11 -5.79 -0.49
C HIS A 217 -16.38 -5.94 0.87
N CYS A 218 -15.56 -4.95 1.22
CA CYS A 218 -14.83 -4.92 2.47
C CYS A 218 -15.47 -3.91 3.43
N HIS A 219 -15.53 -4.28 4.71
CA HIS A 219 -16.04 -3.42 5.77
C HIS A 219 -14.87 -3.00 6.68
N PHE A 220 -14.62 -1.71 6.80
CA PHE A 220 -13.63 -1.14 7.72
C PHE A 220 -14.35 -0.56 8.93
N ASP A 221 -14.40 -1.33 10.01
CA ASP A 221 -15.19 -1.04 11.20
C ASP A 221 -14.30 -0.46 12.30
N GLN A 222 -14.34 0.87 12.42
CA GLN A 222 -13.71 1.63 13.49
C GLN A 222 -12.24 1.25 13.72
N LEU A 223 -11.44 1.10 12.67
CA LEU A 223 -10.01 0.87 12.81
C LEU A 223 -9.31 2.09 13.45
N TYR A 224 -8.23 1.83 14.18
CA TYR A 224 -7.30 2.88 14.61
C TYR A 224 -6.27 3.24 13.54
N ALA A 225 -6.12 2.39 12.52
CA ALA A 225 -5.27 2.67 11.38
C ALA A 225 -5.77 3.90 10.62
N ASN A 226 -4.86 4.80 10.26
CA ASN A 226 -5.19 6.02 9.53
C ASN A 226 -4.06 6.31 8.53
N PRO A 227 -4.31 6.20 7.22
CA PRO A 227 -5.63 5.98 6.57
C PRO A 227 -6.14 4.53 6.67
N PHE A 228 -7.39 4.23 6.28
CA PHE A 228 -7.83 2.83 6.23
C PHE A 228 -7.16 2.05 5.10
N ILE A 229 -7.01 2.70 3.94
CA ILE A 229 -6.32 2.17 2.78
C ILE A 229 -5.19 3.14 2.41
N MET A 230 -3.97 2.63 2.32
CA MET A 230 -2.79 3.37 1.89
C MET A 230 -2.28 2.79 0.58
N THR A 231 -1.96 3.65 -0.39
CA THR A 231 -1.28 3.25 -1.62
C THR A 231 0.06 3.96 -1.72
N ARG A 232 1.12 3.23 -2.06
CA ARG A 232 2.45 3.80 -2.28
C ARG A 232 3.06 3.27 -3.58
N GLY A 233 3.26 4.17 -4.53
CA GLY A 233 3.76 3.86 -5.87
C GLY A 233 2.66 4.00 -6.93
N GLN A 234 2.79 3.28 -8.03
CA GLN A 234 1.87 3.35 -9.18
C GLN A 234 0.79 2.28 -9.08
N ILE A 235 -0.09 2.43 -8.11
CA ILE A 235 -1.23 1.52 -7.91
C ILE A 235 -2.45 2.13 -8.60
N TYR A 236 -2.92 1.48 -9.66
CA TYR A 236 -4.15 1.80 -10.36
C TYR A 236 -5.20 0.74 -10.05
N GLY A 237 -6.45 1.17 -9.87
CA GLY A 237 -7.45 0.28 -9.34
C GLY A 237 -8.78 0.93 -9.03
N VAL A 238 -9.63 0.17 -8.35
CA VAL A 238 -10.91 0.64 -7.84
C VAL A 238 -11.08 0.16 -6.41
N VAL A 239 -11.51 1.07 -5.53
CA VAL A 239 -12.09 0.73 -4.23
C VAL A 239 -13.60 0.90 -4.39
N ASP A 240 -14.34 -0.19 -4.43
CA ASP A 240 -15.77 -0.22 -4.77
C ASP A 240 -16.56 -1.01 -3.72
N HIS A 241 -17.84 -0.70 -3.50
CA HIS A 241 -18.70 -1.47 -2.59
C HIS A 241 -18.06 -1.77 -1.22
N CYS A 242 -17.29 -0.82 -0.69
CA CYS A 242 -16.72 -0.91 0.65
C CYS A 242 -17.52 -0.02 1.60
N VAL A 243 -17.66 -0.46 2.85
CA VAL A 243 -18.25 0.34 3.92
C VAL A 243 -17.12 0.79 4.85
N PHE A 244 -17.11 2.07 5.19
CA PHE A 244 -16.11 2.69 6.06
C PHE A 244 -16.83 3.31 7.26
N ASP A 245 -16.89 2.56 8.36
CA ASP A 245 -17.43 3.03 9.63
C ASP A 245 -16.31 3.70 10.42
N GLU A 246 -16.09 4.97 10.09
CA GLU A 246 -15.00 5.77 10.64
C GLU A 246 -15.17 6.05 12.14
N ARG A 247 -14.04 6.01 12.87
CA ARG A 247 -13.98 6.67 14.18
C ARG A 247 -14.04 8.18 14.00
N PRO A 248 -14.59 8.93 14.98
CA PRO A 248 -14.48 10.38 14.99
C PRO A 248 -13.01 10.83 14.84
N ARG A 249 -12.72 11.65 13.82
CA ARG A 249 -11.36 12.16 13.43
C ARG A 249 -10.44 11.17 12.70
N SER A 250 -10.95 10.09 12.11
CA SER A 250 -10.19 9.32 11.11
C SER A 250 -10.06 10.12 9.80
N LEU A 251 -8.99 9.92 9.04
CA LEU A 251 -8.89 10.38 7.64
C LEU A 251 -8.93 9.13 6.78
N THR A 252 -10.06 8.85 6.10
CA THR A 252 -10.14 7.68 5.21
C THR A 252 -9.17 7.77 4.05
N PHE A 253 -8.83 8.98 3.62
CA PHE A 253 -7.85 9.26 2.58
C PHE A 253 -7.01 10.51 2.92
N PRO A 254 -5.66 10.48 2.78
CA PRO A 254 -4.84 11.68 2.99
C PRO A 254 -4.74 12.51 1.70
N HIS A 255 -5.50 13.62 1.60
CA HIS A 255 -5.33 14.76 0.65
C HIS A 255 -5.39 14.46 -0.89
N PRO A 256 -5.65 15.46 -1.76
CA PRO A 256 -6.70 15.33 -2.78
C PRO A 256 -6.22 14.64 -4.06
N TRP A 257 -6.61 13.38 -4.25
CA TRP A 257 -6.67 12.78 -5.59
C TRP A 257 -7.95 11.95 -5.77
N ARG A 258 -8.52 12.13 -6.95
CA ARG A 258 -9.83 11.73 -7.45
C ARG A 258 -9.93 10.21 -7.60
N TRP A 259 -10.68 9.55 -6.72
CA TRP A 259 -11.34 8.29 -7.06
C TRP A 259 -12.73 8.60 -7.61
N ILE A 260 -13.10 7.92 -8.70
CA ILE A 260 -14.50 7.82 -9.10
C ILE A 260 -15.11 6.79 -8.16
N LEU A 261 -15.97 7.24 -7.25
CA LEU A 261 -16.94 6.37 -6.60
C LEU A 261 -17.82 5.83 -7.73
N GLY A 262 -17.73 4.53 -7.99
CA GLY A 262 -18.63 3.80 -8.88
C GLY A 262 -19.92 3.44 -8.18
#